data_AF-A0A2P4Y9W6-F1
#
_entry.id   AF-A0A2P4Y9W6-F1
#
_cell.length_a   1.000
_cell.length_b   1.000
_cell.length_c   1.000
_cell.angle_alpha   90.00
_cell.angle_beta   90.00
_cell.angle_gamma   90.00
#
_symmetry.space_group_name_H-M   'P 1'
#
loop_
_entity.id
_entity.type
_entity.pdbx_description
1 polymer ?
#
loop_
_entity_poly.entity_id
_entity_poly.type
_entity_poly.pdbx_seq_one_letter_code
_entity_poly.pdbx_strand_id
1 'polypeptide(L)'
;MLYFLSAHDQREEYSCAAVTAKPQSRLGMQLKIQTNNASVNKKITFYSTEDRANFVQALEQGKVMYNKKTGATVTPSRVPTEVIDESASTVSSTFERTKLRESMVSDHFQLMPGESVLEHVQRVTNLVVMTQSDRAVQGVLKITSYRITFVPYDASWKFGSFELPLAAIDLITRDGLMLLITCKDLRTLRLAMHDAYSRKKGYDQLPSTPDFRWLNLLTLRMKPPNMIGALFAFDYHTEKAKQRGGPLHEKHNGWFVYSPFAEYQRLGFLSAKKQSETEGVISWRLLKNSKFRFSPTYPQLMVVPSLMSEEQLVQSARFRSRARLPVVVWRHPVSSRVLVVL
;
A
#
# COMPACT_ATOMS: atom_id res chain seq x y z
N MET A 1 -24.37 -31.49 -8.19
CA MET A 1 -24.34 -31.01 -9.59
C MET A 1 -23.03 -30.28 -9.81
N LEU A 2 -22.36 -30.51 -10.94
CA LEU A 2 -21.16 -29.76 -11.33
C LEU A 2 -21.55 -28.73 -12.38
N TYR A 3 -21.10 -27.49 -12.16
CA TYR A 3 -21.32 -26.39 -13.09
C TYR A 3 -20.01 -26.12 -13.82
N PHE A 4 -20.03 -26.29 -15.14
CA PHE A 4 -18.94 -25.82 -15.98
C PHE A 4 -19.40 -24.57 -16.72
N LEU A 5 -18.55 -23.55 -16.71
CA LEU A 5 -18.72 -22.39 -17.57
C LEU A 5 -18.20 -22.76 -18.95
N SER A 6 -19.10 -22.78 -19.94
CA SER A 6 -18.75 -22.92 -21.35
C SER A 6 -18.29 -21.58 -21.91
N ALA A 7 -17.51 -21.60 -22.99
CA ALA A 7 -16.96 -20.41 -23.65
C ALA A 7 -18.04 -19.43 -24.19
N HIS A 8 -19.31 -19.84 -24.20
CA HIS A 8 -20.46 -19.03 -24.61
C HIS A 8 -21.30 -18.50 -23.43
N ASP A 9 -20.77 -18.49 -22.20
CA ASP A 9 -21.49 -18.05 -20.99
C ASP A 9 -22.78 -18.84 -20.69
N GLN A 10 -22.95 -19.99 -21.35
CA GLN A 10 -23.99 -20.96 -21.00
C GLN A 10 -23.46 -21.83 -19.86
N ARG A 11 -24.22 -21.84 -18.76
CA ARG A 11 -23.96 -22.68 -17.60
C ARG A 11 -24.34 -24.11 -17.98
N GLU A 12 -23.36 -24.96 -18.22
CA GLU A 12 -23.59 -26.38 -18.49
C GLU A 12 -23.69 -27.11 -17.15
N GLU A 13 -24.87 -27.65 -16.87
CA GLU A 13 -25.16 -28.40 -15.65
C GLU A 13 -24.98 -29.89 -15.90
N TYR A 14 -24.14 -30.55 -15.08
CA TYR A 14 -23.96 -31.99 -15.16
C TYR A 14 -24.21 -32.65 -13.81
N SER A 15 -24.93 -33.78 -13.86
CA SER A 15 -25.08 -34.64 -12.69
C SER A 15 -23.73 -35.27 -12.32
N CYS A 16 -23.37 -35.20 -11.04
CA CYS A 16 -22.10 -35.71 -10.54
C CYS A 16 -21.98 -37.24 -10.73
N ALA A 17 -23.10 -37.97 -10.78
CA ALA A 17 -23.11 -39.43 -10.97
C ALA A 17 -22.57 -39.90 -12.34
N ALA A 18 -22.49 -39.01 -13.34
CA ALA A 18 -22.06 -39.34 -14.71
C ALA A 18 -20.62 -38.91 -15.03
N VAL A 19 -19.85 -38.47 -14.02
CA VAL A 19 -18.47 -38.02 -14.17
C VAL A 19 -17.50 -39.10 -13.69
N THR A 20 -16.42 -39.32 -14.42
CA THR A 20 -15.29 -40.17 -13.99
C THR A 20 -14.03 -39.32 -13.98
N ALA A 21 -13.35 -39.25 -12.84
CA ALA A 21 -12.14 -38.44 -12.67
C ALA A 21 -10.89 -39.33 -12.63
N LYS A 22 -9.87 -38.98 -13.43
CA LYS A 22 -8.56 -39.65 -13.44
C LYS A 22 -7.46 -38.64 -13.11
N PRO A 23 -6.61 -38.89 -12.10
CA PRO A 23 -5.48 -38.02 -11.81
C PRO A 23 -4.45 -38.09 -12.95
N GLN A 24 -4.04 -36.94 -13.48
CA GLN A 24 -3.07 -36.84 -14.57
C GLN A 24 -1.70 -36.35 -14.08
N SER A 25 -1.65 -35.48 -13.08
CA SER A 25 -0.41 -34.99 -12.45
C SER A 25 -0.68 -34.49 -11.02
N ARG A 26 0.34 -33.98 -10.31
CA ARG A 26 0.20 -33.43 -8.95
C ARG A 26 -0.89 -32.35 -8.83
N LEU A 27 -1.06 -31.55 -9.89
CA LEU A 27 -2.04 -30.47 -9.99
C LEU A 27 -3.04 -30.68 -11.14
N GLY A 28 -2.98 -31.80 -11.87
CA GLY A 28 -3.79 -32.04 -13.05
C GLY A 28 -4.76 -33.20 -12.88
N MET A 29 -6.00 -33.03 -13.34
CA MET A 29 -7.00 -34.09 -13.37
C MET A 29 -7.79 -34.09 -14.67
N GLN A 30 -8.06 -35.26 -15.21
CA GLN A 30 -8.86 -35.45 -16.41
C GLN A 30 -10.24 -35.98 -16.02
N LEU A 31 -11.29 -35.28 -16.43
CA LEU A 31 -12.68 -35.68 -16.24
C LEU A 31 -13.24 -36.25 -17.54
N LYS A 32 -13.93 -37.39 -17.44
CA LYS A 32 -14.79 -37.94 -18.49
C LYS A 32 -16.24 -37.80 -18.03
N ILE A 33 -17.02 -37.01 -18.73
CA ILE A 33 -18.42 -36.71 -18.41
C ILE A 33 -19.29 -37.45 -19.42
N GLN A 34 -20.16 -38.34 -18.96
CA GLN A 34 -21.15 -39.02 -19.80
C GLN A 34 -22.45 -38.20 -19.80
N THR A 35 -22.93 -37.83 -20.98
CA THR A 35 -24.27 -37.29 -21.20
C THR A 35 -25.08 -38.29 -22.02
N ASN A 36 -26.42 -38.18 -21.98
CA ASN A 36 -27.35 -39.15 -22.59
C ASN A 36 -27.03 -39.50 -24.07
N ASN A 37 -26.32 -38.63 -24.81
CA ASN A 37 -25.95 -38.86 -26.21
C ASN A 37 -24.43 -38.75 -26.54
N ALA A 38 -23.52 -38.51 -25.58
CA ALA A 38 -22.07 -38.40 -25.86
C ALA A 38 -21.19 -38.52 -24.59
N SER A 39 -19.87 -38.77 -24.76
CA SER A 39 -18.90 -38.64 -23.66
C SER A 39 -17.89 -37.52 -23.93
N VAL A 40 -17.78 -36.55 -23.02
CA VAL A 40 -16.88 -35.39 -23.13
C VAL A 40 -15.69 -35.55 -22.19
N ASN A 41 -14.47 -35.32 -22.70
CA ASN A 41 -13.26 -35.31 -21.89
C ASN A 41 -12.83 -33.86 -21.62
N LYS A 42 -12.70 -33.46 -20.35
CA LYS A 42 -12.17 -32.15 -19.93
C LYS A 42 -10.91 -32.33 -19.09
N LYS A 43 -9.89 -31.50 -19.32
CA LYS A 43 -8.68 -31.45 -18.49
C LYS A 43 -8.76 -30.24 -17.56
N ILE A 44 -8.49 -30.47 -16.28
CA ILE A 44 -8.52 -29.44 -15.24
C ILE A 44 -7.13 -29.38 -14.60
N THR A 45 -6.62 -28.16 -14.45
CA THR A 45 -5.38 -27.87 -13.72
C THR A 45 -5.73 -27.00 -12.52
N PHE A 46 -5.32 -27.46 -11.34
CA PHE A 46 -5.56 -26.80 -10.06
C PHE A 46 -4.39 -25.88 -9.71
N TYR A 47 -4.69 -24.77 -9.03
CA TYR A 47 -3.69 -23.78 -8.61
C TYR A 47 -2.87 -24.23 -7.40
N SER A 48 -3.46 -25.08 -6.55
CA SER A 48 -2.79 -25.68 -5.40
C SER A 48 -3.19 -27.15 -5.20
N THR A 49 -2.41 -27.86 -4.38
CA THR A 49 -2.78 -29.22 -3.96
C THR A 49 -4.01 -29.24 -3.05
N GLU A 50 -4.29 -28.13 -2.37
CA GLU A 50 -5.46 -27.95 -1.50
C GLU A 50 -6.74 -27.75 -2.31
N ASP A 51 -6.70 -26.92 -3.37
CA ASP A 51 -7.83 -26.76 -4.30
C ASP A 51 -8.19 -28.08 -4.98
N ARG A 52 -7.16 -28.86 -5.32
CA ARG A 52 -7.34 -30.21 -5.86
C ARG A 52 -8.01 -31.12 -4.83
N ALA A 53 -7.59 -31.08 -3.57
CA ALA A 53 -8.17 -31.90 -2.50
C ALA A 53 -9.64 -31.51 -2.24
N ASN A 54 -9.94 -30.21 -2.14
CA ASN A 54 -11.29 -29.68 -1.98
C ASN A 54 -12.21 -30.09 -3.14
N PHE A 55 -11.69 -30.04 -4.38
CA PHE A 55 -12.42 -30.50 -5.56
C PHE A 55 -12.67 -32.01 -5.56
N VAL A 56 -11.70 -32.82 -5.14
CA VAL A 56 -11.89 -34.27 -5.00
C VAL A 56 -12.93 -34.58 -3.91
N GLN A 57 -12.88 -33.88 -2.77
CA GLN A 57 -13.86 -34.03 -1.69
C GLN A 57 -15.28 -33.66 -2.15
N ALA A 58 -15.42 -32.60 -2.96
CA ALA A 58 -16.70 -32.23 -3.55
C ALA A 58 -17.22 -33.27 -4.57
N LEU A 59 -16.32 -33.93 -5.32
CA LEU A 59 -16.68 -35.06 -6.19
C LEU A 59 -17.13 -36.29 -5.39
N GLU A 60 -16.48 -36.57 -4.26
CA GLU A 60 -16.77 -37.71 -3.38
C GLU A 60 -18.13 -37.54 -2.68
N GLN A 61 -18.43 -36.35 -2.18
CA GLN A 61 -19.76 -36.02 -1.62
C GLN A 61 -20.88 -36.13 -2.68
N GLY A 62 -20.54 -35.97 -3.97
CA GLY A 62 -21.44 -36.13 -5.11
C GLY A 62 -21.52 -37.54 -5.73
N LYS A 63 -20.91 -38.57 -5.11
CA LYS A 63 -20.83 -39.98 -5.58
C LYS A 63 -20.45 -40.16 -7.07
N VAL A 64 -19.32 -39.57 -7.44
CA VAL A 64 -18.57 -39.78 -8.69
C VAL A 64 -17.66 -41.00 -8.50
N MET A 65 -17.58 -41.93 -9.46
CA MET A 65 -16.63 -43.06 -9.38
C MET A 65 -15.18 -42.56 -9.54
N TYR A 66 -14.47 -42.43 -8.42
CA TYR A 66 -13.05 -42.16 -8.35
C TYR A 66 -12.26 -43.48 -8.35
N ASN A 67 -11.41 -43.71 -9.35
CA ASN A 67 -10.60 -44.92 -9.41
C ASN A 67 -9.36 -44.74 -8.51
N LYS A 68 -9.53 -45.02 -7.21
CA LYS A 68 -8.47 -44.98 -6.21
C LYS A 68 -7.55 -46.19 -6.39
N LYS A 69 -6.29 -45.99 -6.75
CA LYS A 69 -5.25 -47.01 -6.49
C LYS A 69 -5.11 -47.11 -4.97
N THR A 70 -5.50 -48.25 -4.41
CA THR A 70 -5.63 -48.49 -2.97
C THR A 70 -4.29 -48.72 -2.28
N GLY A 71 -4.17 -48.13 -1.09
CA GLY A 71 -3.24 -48.49 -0.04
C GLY A 71 -3.85 -48.11 1.32
N ALA A 72 -4.11 -49.14 2.14
CA ALA A 72 -4.38 -49.17 3.60
C ALA A 72 -5.60 -48.44 4.22
N THR A 73 -6.56 -49.29 4.62
CA THR A 73 -7.45 -49.40 5.80
C THR A 73 -7.42 -48.33 6.92
N VAL A 74 -8.61 -47.93 7.42
CA VAL A 74 -9.09 -47.95 8.84
C VAL A 74 -10.49 -47.26 8.96
N THR A 75 -11.43 -47.90 9.65
CA THR A 75 -12.80 -47.49 10.10
C THR A 75 -12.76 -46.93 11.54
N PRO A 76 -13.86 -46.49 12.22
CA PRO A 76 -15.22 -46.02 11.84
C PRO A 76 -15.56 -44.62 12.49
N SER A 77 -16.66 -43.89 12.24
CA SER A 77 -18.02 -44.13 12.79
C SER A 77 -18.92 -42.87 12.68
N ARG A 78 -20.21 -43.14 12.39
CA ARG A 78 -21.49 -42.58 12.89
C ARG A 78 -21.78 -41.05 12.94
N VAL A 79 -22.86 -40.66 12.23
CA VAL A 79 -23.64 -39.41 12.34
C VAL A 79 -25.02 -39.74 12.98
N PRO A 80 -25.72 -38.75 13.56
CA PRO A 80 -27.16 -38.64 13.30
C PRO A 80 -27.58 -37.24 12.79
N THR A 81 -28.39 -37.33 11.73
CA THR A 81 -29.43 -36.47 11.15
C THR A 81 -29.97 -35.32 12.01
N GLU A 82 -30.31 -34.18 11.39
CA GLU A 82 -31.61 -33.45 11.50
C GLU A 82 -31.70 -32.35 10.41
N VAL A 83 -32.64 -32.49 9.45
CA VAL A 83 -33.92 -31.75 9.22
C VAL A 83 -33.77 -30.41 8.46
N ILE A 84 -34.54 -30.36 7.36
CA ILE A 84 -34.71 -29.31 6.37
C ILE A 84 -35.63 -28.21 6.94
N ASP A 85 -35.34 -26.93 6.65
CA ASP A 85 -36.42 -25.96 6.44
C ASP A 85 -36.07 -24.96 5.34
N GLU A 86 -37.03 -24.77 4.45
CA GLU A 86 -36.93 -24.07 3.17
C GLU A 86 -37.90 -22.90 3.22
N SER A 87 -37.41 -21.66 3.27
CA SER A 87 -38.24 -20.46 3.09
C SER A 87 -37.42 -19.20 2.77
N ALA A 88 -37.54 -18.77 1.51
CA ALA A 88 -37.56 -17.39 1.00
C ALA A 88 -36.54 -16.34 1.52
N SER A 89 -35.68 -15.84 0.62
CA SER A 89 -35.88 -14.50 0.04
C SER A 89 -34.72 -14.06 -0.87
N THR A 90 -35.13 -13.72 -2.09
CA THR A 90 -34.38 -13.08 -3.15
C THR A 90 -33.93 -11.69 -2.69
N VAL A 91 -32.65 -11.48 -2.35
CA VAL A 91 -31.78 -10.28 -2.54
C VAL A 91 -30.45 -10.55 -1.81
N SER A 92 -29.46 -11.21 -2.44
CA SER A 92 -28.09 -11.30 -1.88
C SER A 92 -26.96 -11.59 -2.88
N SER A 93 -27.24 -11.60 -4.19
CA SER A 93 -26.22 -11.96 -5.19
C SER A 93 -25.19 -10.86 -5.48
N THR A 94 -25.49 -9.59 -5.11
CA THR A 94 -24.58 -8.46 -5.35
C THR A 94 -23.57 -8.25 -4.21
N PHE A 95 -23.92 -8.60 -2.97
CA PHE A 95 -23.03 -8.43 -1.81
C PHE A 95 -22.05 -9.61 -1.65
N GLU A 96 -22.49 -10.84 -1.98
CA GLU A 96 -21.62 -12.01 -1.95
C GLU A 96 -20.58 -12.06 -3.07
N ARG A 97 -20.88 -11.49 -4.25
CA ARG A 97 -19.89 -11.35 -5.33
C ARG A 97 -18.70 -10.46 -4.95
N THR A 98 -18.91 -9.50 -4.05
CA THR A 98 -17.85 -8.62 -3.56
C THR A 98 -16.96 -9.35 -2.56
N LYS A 99 -17.56 -10.14 -1.63
CA LYS A 99 -16.82 -10.94 -0.64
C LYS A 99 -16.05 -12.12 -1.25
N LEU A 100 -16.60 -12.80 -2.26
CA LEU A 100 -15.92 -13.92 -2.93
C LEU A 100 -14.70 -13.47 -3.76
N ARG A 101 -14.63 -12.19 -4.14
CA ARG A 101 -13.46 -11.62 -4.84
C ARG A 101 -12.33 -11.21 -3.89
N GLU A 102 -12.59 -11.15 -2.59
CA GLU A 102 -11.62 -10.83 -1.54
C GLU A 102 -10.90 -12.07 -0.96
N SER A 103 -11.31 -13.30 -1.32
CA SER A 103 -10.92 -14.51 -0.58
C SER A 103 -9.96 -15.47 -1.32
N MET A 104 -8.89 -14.98 -1.94
CA MET A 104 -7.79 -15.88 -2.41
C MET A 104 -6.37 -15.41 -2.06
N VAL A 105 -6.23 -14.38 -1.24
CA VAL A 105 -4.98 -14.06 -0.53
C VAL A 105 -5.43 -13.59 0.85
N SER A 106 -4.84 -14.09 1.93
CA SER A 106 -4.99 -13.46 3.25
C SER A 106 -4.30 -12.10 3.19
N ASP A 107 -4.99 -11.15 2.59
CA ASP A 107 -4.47 -9.84 2.25
C ASP A 107 -4.63 -8.99 3.50
N HIS A 108 -3.63 -8.99 4.38
CA HIS A 108 -3.55 -8.09 5.55
C HIS A 108 -3.30 -6.63 5.11
N PHE A 109 -3.96 -6.20 4.03
CA PHE A 109 -3.90 -4.86 3.50
C PHE A 109 -4.92 -4.00 4.23
N GLN A 110 -4.45 -3.26 5.24
CA GLN A 110 -5.28 -2.33 5.99
C GLN A 110 -5.16 -0.92 5.40
N LEU A 111 -6.29 -0.36 5.00
CA LEU A 111 -6.36 1.04 4.58
C LEU A 111 -6.18 1.96 5.78
N MET A 112 -5.38 3.01 5.59
CA MET A 112 -5.27 4.10 6.54
C MET A 112 -6.55 4.94 6.51
N PRO A 113 -6.91 5.62 7.62
CA PRO A 113 -8.00 6.60 7.62
C PRO A 113 -7.83 7.63 6.49
N GLY A 114 -8.85 7.77 5.63
CA GLY A 114 -8.82 8.64 4.45
C GLY A 114 -8.15 8.06 3.21
N GLU A 115 -7.58 6.85 3.30
CA GLU A 115 -6.99 6.15 2.16
C GLU A 115 -8.09 5.43 1.36
N SER A 116 -8.07 5.60 0.03
CA SER A 116 -8.99 4.93 -0.88
C SER A 116 -8.23 4.16 -1.96
N VAL A 117 -8.76 3.00 -2.35
CA VAL A 117 -8.18 2.21 -3.44
C VAL A 117 -8.55 2.86 -4.76
N LEU A 118 -7.54 3.22 -5.56
CA LEU A 118 -7.72 3.79 -6.89
C LEU A 118 -7.75 2.69 -7.95
N GLU A 119 -6.84 1.73 -7.85
CA GLU A 119 -6.73 0.62 -8.80
C GLU A 119 -6.28 -0.66 -8.09
N HIS A 120 -6.75 -1.79 -8.59
CA HIS A 120 -6.35 -3.12 -8.15
C HIS A 120 -5.95 -3.94 -9.37
N VAL A 121 -4.67 -4.29 -9.44
CA VAL A 121 -4.08 -5.01 -10.57
C VAL A 121 -3.60 -6.38 -10.12
N GLN A 122 -4.13 -7.42 -10.75
CA GLN A 122 -3.71 -8.80 -10.54
C GLN A 122 -2.60 -9.20 -11.52
N ARG A 123 -1.88 -10.29 -11.20
CA ARG A 123 -0.88 -10.90 -12.11
C ARG A 123 0.25 -9.94 -12.51
N VAL A 124 0.68 -9.12 -11.55
CA VAL A 124 1.87 -8.28 -11.68
C VAL A 124 3.10 -9.10 -11.36
N THR A 125 4.15 -8.98 -12.17
CA THR A 125 5.46 -9.55 -11.88
C THR A 125 6.37 -8.45 -11.38
N ASN A 126 6.79 -8.55 -10.13
CA ASN A 126 7.87 -7.75 -9.57
C ASN A 126 9.21 -8.43 -9.88
N LEU A 127 10.07 -7.79 -10.68
CA LEU A 127 11.43 -8.25 -10.92
C LEU A 127 12.31 -7.74 -9.78
N VAL A 128 12.60 -8.63 -8.85
CA VAL A 128 13.43 -8.36 -7.67
C VAL A 128 14.82 -8.93 -7.90
N VAL A 129 15.83 -8.10 -7.71
CA VAL A 129 17.21 -8.56 -7.68
C VAL A 129 17.47 -9.17 -6.31
N MET A 130 17.64 -10.49 -6.24
CA MET A 130 18.00 -11.19 -5.00
C MET A 130 19.29 -11.96 -5.21
N THR A 131 20.30 -11.63 -4.39
CA THR A 131 21.58 -12.36 -4.29
C THR A 131 22.16 -12.74 -5.65
N GLN A 132 22.56 -11.72 -6.43
CA GLN A 132 23.21 -11.85 -7.76
C GLN A 132 22.37 -12.59 -8.84
N SER A 133 21.09 -12.84 -8.58
CA SER A 133 20.15 -13.39 -9.56
C SER A 133 18.90 -12.53 -9.67
N ASP A 134 18.48 -12.23 -10.89
CA ASP A 134 17.18 -11.60 -11.13
C ASP A 134 16.09 -12.65 -10.93
N ARG A 135 15.17 -12.40 -10.00
CA ARG A 135 14.01 -13.25 -9.75
C ARG A 135 12.72 -12.50 -10.04
N ALA A 136 11.82 -13.18 -10.73
CA ALA A 136 10.49 -12.69 -11.05
C ALA A 136 9.49 -13.24 -10.01
N VAL A 137 8.83 -12.35 -9.28
CA VAL A 137 7.80 -12.71 -8.29
C VAL A 137 6.45 -12.23 -8.78
N GLN A 138 5.49 -13.14 -8.93
CA GLN A 138 4.12 -12.80 -9.32
C GLN A 138 3.25 -12.48 -8.11
N GLY A 139 2.41 -11.47 -8.24
CA GLY A 139 1.56 -10.98 -7.17
C GLY A 139 0.50 -9.99 -7.64
N VAL A 140 -0.05 -9.29 -6.65
CA VAL A 140 -1.08 -8.27 -6.79
C VAL A 140 -0.48 -6.91 -6.48
N LEU A 141 -0.73 -5.92 -7.35
CA LEU A 141 -0.40 -4.52 -7.11
C LEU A 141 -1.69 -3.75 -6.80
N LYS A 142 -1.72 -3.08 -5.65
CA LYS A 142 -2.77 -2.14 -5.29
C LYS A 142 -2.23 -0.73 -5.29
N ILE A 143 -2.97 0.18 -5.91
CA ILE A 143 -2.65 1.60 -5.96
C ILE A 143 -3.74 2.33 -5.18
N THR A 144 -3.35 3.10 -4.16
CA THR A 144 -4.27 3.92 -3.36
C THR A 144 -4.01 5.40 -3.57
N SER A 145 -4.83 6.24 -2.94
CA SER A 145 -4.61 7.69 -2.85
C SER A 145 -3.33 8.08 -2.12
N TYR A 146 -2.68 7.15 -1.39
CA TYR A 146 -1.49 7.43 -0.59
C TYR A 146 -0.23 6.66 -1.05
N ARG A 147 -0.37 5.38 -1.40
CA ARG A 147 0.75 4.46 -1.63
C ARG A 147 0.43 3.43 -2.70
N ILE A 148 1.48 2.83 -3.23
CA ILE A 148 1.41 1.57 -3.97
C ILE A 148 1.88 0.43 -3.07
N THR A 149 1.20 -0.70 -3.16
CA THR A 149 1.57 -1.91 -2.42
C THR A 149 1.57 -3.09 -3.36
N PHE A 150 2.56 -3.95 -3.22
CA PHE A 150 2.66 -5.19 -3.98
C PHE A 150 2.75 -6.35 -3.01
N VAL A 151 1.89 -7.35 -3.21
CA VAL A 151 1.81 -8.56 -2.38
C VAL A 151 1.97 -9.77 -3.30
N PRO A 152 2.99 -10.62 -3.10
CA PRO A 152 3.19 -11.83 -3.88
C PRO A 152 2.09 -12.86 -3.59
N TYR A 153 1.71 -13.67 -4.58
CA TYR A 153 0.74 -14.75 -4.37
C TYR A 153 1.28 -15.85 -3.46
N ASP A 154 2.57 -16.13 -3.58
CA ASP A 154 3.26 -17.09 -2.74
C ASP A 154 3.91 -16.36 -1.56
N ALA A 155 3.37 -16.60 -0.37
CA ALA A 155 3.80 -15.98 0.89
C ALA A 155 5.24 -16.35 1.30
N SER A 156 5.86 -17.34 0.66
CA SER A 156 7.29 -17.64 0.87
C SER A 156 8.20 -16.53 0.35
N TRP A 157 7.72 -15.69 -0.58
CA TRP A 157 8.46 -14.56 -1.15
C TRP A 157 8.30 -13.28 -0.33
N LYS A 158 8.59 -13.32 0.98
CA LYS A 158 8.51 -12.13 1.85
C LYS A 158 9.32 -10.94 1.35
N PHE A 159 10.44 -11.18 0.67
CA PHE A 159 11.27 -10.13 0.06
C PHE A 159 10.70 -9.57 -1.25
N GLY A 160 9.65 -10.19 -1.79
CA GLY A 160 8.97 -9.76 -3.00
C GLY A 160 7.91 -8.68 -2.77
N SER A 161 7.36 -8.58 -1.56
CA SER A 161 6.37 -7.55 -1.21
C SER A 161 7.00 -6.20 -0.93
N PHE A 162 6.31 -5.11 -1.29
CA PHE A 162 6.72 -3.76 -0.91
C PHE A 162 5.51 -2.86 -0.68
N GLU A 163 5.74 -1.82 0.12
CA GLU A 163 4.87 -0.66 0.22
C GLU A 163 5.70 0.59 -0.09
N LEU A 164 5.14 1.47 -0.92
CA LEU A 164 5.80 2.69 -1.36
C LEU A 164 4.78 3.85 -1.42
N PRO A 165 4.92 4.87 -0.56
CA PRO A 165 4.12 6.09 -0.67
C PRO A 165 4.29 6.75 -2.03
N LEU A 166 3.22 7.29 -2.60
CA LEU A 166 3.26 7.98 -3.90
C LEU A 166 4.25 9.15 -3.90
N ALA A 167 4.36 9.86 -2.77
CA ALA A 167 5.32 10.96 -2.61
C ALA A 167 6.79 10.53 -2.59
N ALA A 168 7.07 9.24 -2.35
CA ALA A 168 8.41 8.66 -2.36
C ALA A 168 8.86 8.23 -3.77
N ILE A 169 7.94 8.19 -4.74
CA ILE A 169 8.28 7.99 -6.15
C ILE A 169 9.01 9.25 -6.65
N ASP A 170 10.13 9.03 -7.34
CA ASP A 170 10.92 10.07 -7.99
C ASP A 170 10.55 10.17 -9.48
N LEU A 171 10.69 9.06 -10.20
CA LEU A 171 10.37 8.98 -11.63
C LEU A 171 9.77 7.62 -11.97
N ILE A 172 8.80 7.63 -12.90
CA ILE A 172 8.24 6.44 -13.51
C ILE A 172 8.64 6.46 -14.98
N THR A 173 9.43 5.49 -15.42
CA THR A 173 9.77 5.29 -16.83
C THR A 173 9.18 3.98 -17.33
N ARG A 174 8.97 3.92 -18.64
CA ARG A 174 8.44 2.74 -19.31
C ARG A 174 9.54 2.10 -20.14
N ASP A 175 9.71 0.80 -19.98
CA ASP A 175 10.61 -0.03 -20.78
C ASP A 175 9.80 -1.18 -21.40
N GLY A 176 9.33 -0.99 -22.63
CA GLY A 176 8.40 -1.93 -23.28
C GLY A 176 7.09 -2.11 -22.50
N LEU A 177 6.90 -3.30 -21.93
CA LEU A 177 5.74 -3.67 -21.09
C LEU A 177 6.04 -3.60 -19.59
N MET A 178 7.22 -3.07 -19.24
CA MET A 178 7.68 -2.88 -17.89
C MET A 178 7.49 -1.43 -17.45
N LEU A 179 7.13 -1.25 -16.20
CA LEU A 179 7.23 0.02 -15.50
C LEU A 179 8.46 -0.03 -14.59
N LEU A 180 9.36 0.93 -14.78
CA LEU A 180 10.52 1.16 -13.94
C LEU A 180 10.22 2.37 -13.05
N ILE A 181 10.19 2.15 -11.73
CA ILE A 181 9.88 3.18 -10.75
C ILE A 181 11.13 3.43 -9.93
N THR A 182 11.74 4.61 -10.09
CA THR A 182 12.83 5.06 -9.21
C THR A 182 12.24 5.78 -8.01
N CYS A 183 12.81 5.52 -6.85
CA CYS A 183 12.31 5.99 -5.57
C CYS A 183 13.35 6.89 -4.90
N LYS A 184 12.89 7.85 -4.10
CA LYS A 184 13.73 8.76 -3.31
C LYS A 184 14.51 8.07 -2.19
N ASP A 185 14.12 6.85 -1.84
CA ASP A 185 14.81 5.99 -0.88
C ASP A 185 15.85 5.07 -1.52
N LEU A 186 16.31 5.42 -2.74
CA LEU A 186 17.33 4.73 -3.52
C LEU A 186 16.91 3.35 -4.04
N ARG A 187 15.62 2.97 -3.91
CA ARG A 187 15.08 1.75 -4.52
C ARG A 187 14.70 1.99 -5.98
N THR A 188 14.85 0.94 -6.77
CA THR A 188 14.33 0.89 -8.15
C THR A 188 13.46 -0.34 -8.29
N LEU A 189 12.17 -0.13 -8.53
CA LEU A 189 11.18 -1.19 -8.68
C LEU A 189 10.93 -1.46 -10.17
N ARG A 190 10.89 -2.73 -10.56
CA ARG A 190 10.68 -3.16 -11.94
C ARG A 190 9.43 -4.03 -12.00
N LEU A 191 8.34 -3.49 -12.55
CA LEU A 191 7.05 -4.15 -12.58
C LEU A 191 6.66 -4.53 -14.01
N ALA A 192 6.53 -5.83 -14.28
CA ALA A 192 5.93 -6.35 -15.51
C ALA A 192 4.44 -6.57 -15.30
N MET A 193 3.63 -6.16 -16.26
CA MET A 193 2.19 -6.41 -16.21
C MET A 193 1.85 -7.53 -17.19
N HIS A 194 1.49 -8.73 -16.70
CA HIS A 194 1.09 -9.82 -17.60
C HIS A 194 -0.29 -9.60 -18.23
N ASP A 195 -1.15 -8.80 -17.62
CA ASP A 195 -2.49 -8.47 -18.13
C ASP A 195 -2.51 -7.24 -19.06
N ALA A 196 -1.36 -6.76 -19.55
CA ALA A 196 -1.28 -5.76 -20.63
C ALA A 196 -1.89 -6.27 -21.96
N TYR A 197 -2.56 -7.40 -21.97
CA TYR A 197 -3.12 -8.07 -23.12
C TYR A 197 -4.64 -7.95 -23.11
N SER A 198 -5.17 -7.06 -23.96
CA SER A 198 -6.62 -6.88 -24.13
C SER A 198 -7.23 -8.17 -24.69
N ARG A 199 -7.89 -8.97 -23.85
CA ARG A 199 -8.63 -10.17 -24.28
C ARG A 199 -9.91 -9.76 -24.99
N LYS A 200 -9.84 -9.44 -26.28
CA LYS A 200 -11.05 -9.15 -27.06
C LYS A 200 -11.87 -10.38 -27.44
N LYS A 201 -11.31 -11.60 -27.55
CA LYS A 201 -12.08 -12.83 -27.84
C LYS A 201 -11.35 -14.11 -27.39
N GLY A 202 -12.01 -14.94 -26.59
CA GLY A 202 -11.69 -16.37 -26.41
C GLY A 202 -10.44 -16.71 -25.58
N TYR A 203 -10.48 -17.86 -24.89
CA TYR A 203 -9.39 -18.37 -24.04
C TYR A 203 -8.23 -19.03 -24.81
N ASP A 204 -8.33 -19.17 -26.14
CA ASP A 204 -7.40 -19.97 -26.96
C ASP A 204 -6.50 -19.15 -27.92
N GLN A 205 -6.46 -17.81 -27.83
CA GLN A 205 -5.57 -17.00 -28.68
C GLN A 205 -4.51 -16.27 -27.87
N LEU A 206 -3.24 -16.34 -28.32
CA LEU A 206 -2.18 -15.50 -27.80
C LEU A 206 -2.55 -14.03 -28.03
N PRO A 207 -2.56 -13.22 -26.98
CA PRO A 207 -3.03 -11.86 -27.08
C PRO A 207 -2.12 -11.02 -27.99
N SER A 208 -2.74 -10.40 -28.98
CA SER A 208 -2.03 -9.95 -30.19
C SER A 208 -1.51 -8.52 -30.12
N THR A 209 -1.95 -7.70 -29.16
CA THR A 209 -1.37 -6.36 -28.95
C THR A 209 -1.38 -5.97 -27.47
N PRO A 210 -0.25 -5.45 -26.95
CA PRO A 210 -0.22 -4.87 -25.62
C PRO A 210 -1.04 -3.57 -25.55
N ASP A 211 -1.96 -3.44 -24.59
CA ASP A 211 -2.75 -2.22 -24.37
C ASP A 211 -1.92 -1.18 -23.60
N PHE A 212 -1.15 -0.41 -24.35
CA PHE A 212 -0.33 0.68 -23.82
C PHE A 212 -1.15 1.76 -23.07
N ARG A 213 -2.47 1.88 -23.35
CA ARG A 213 -3.31 2.87 -22.67
C ARG A 213 -3.47 2.55 -21.19
N TRP A 214 -3.46 1.27 -20.84
CA TRP A 214 -3.59 0.84 -19.47
C TRP A 214 -2.30 1.10 -18.66
N LEU A 215 -1.11 0.90 -19.25
CA LEU A 215 0.16 1.34 -18.63
C LEU A 215 0.21 2.86 -18.41
N ASN A 216 -0.32 3.64 -19.35
CA ASN A 216 -0.43 5.10 -19.21
C ASN A 216 -1.40 5.48 -18.08
N LEU A 217 -2.53 4.76 -17.95
CA LEU A 217 -3.46 4.94 -16.85
C LEU A 217 -2.78 4.66 -15.50
N LEU A 218 -2.06 3.54 -15.36
CA LEU A 218 -1.34 3.22 -14.13
C LEU A 218 -0.29 4.28 -13.80
N THR A 219 0.50 4.72 -14.79
CA THR A 219 1.48 5.81 -14.61
C THR A 219 0.80 7.09 -14.10
N LEU A 220 -0.38 7.43 -14.63
CA LEU A 220 -1.16 8.58 -14.18
C LEU A 220 -1.65 8.42 -12.73
N ARG A 221 -2.11 7.22 -12.35
CA ARG A 221 -2.60 6.92 -11.00
C ARG A 221 -1.50 6.87 -9.95
N MET A 222 -0.28 6.49 -10.35
CA MET A 222 0.90 6.46 -9.47
C MET A 222 1.64 7.80 -9.41
N LYS A 223 1.16 8.82 -10.12
CA LYS A 223 1.84 10.12 -10.16
C LYS A 223 1.87 10.75 -8.75
N PRO A 224 3.05 11.20 -8.28
CA PRO A 224 3.14 11.90 -7.00
C PRO A 224 2.23 13.14 -6.96
N PRO A 225 1.64 13.46 -5.80
CA PRO A 225 0.86 14.68 -5.63
C PRO A 225 1.75 15.91 -5.91
N ASN A 226 1.28 16.78 -6.80
CA ASN A 226 2.02 17.98 -7.24
C ASN A 226 1.50 19.28 -6.60
N MET A 227 0.43 19.20 -5.80
CA MET A 227 -0.15 20.33 -5.08
C MET A 227 -0.20 20.01 -3.59
N ILE A 228 0.02 21.03 -2.75
CA ILE A 228 -0.01 20.89 -1.28
C ILE A 228 -1.37 20.34 -0.84
N GLY A 229 -2.47 20.88 -1.35
CA GLY A 229 -3.83 20.43 -0.99
C GLY A 229 -4.15 18.99 -1.41
N ALA A 230 -3.36 18.39 -2.32
CA ALA A 230 -3.52 17.00 -2.74
C ALA A 230 -2.64 16.03 -1.92
N LEU A 231 -1.93 16.52 -0.91
CA LEU A 231 -1.15 15.67 -0.02
C LEU A 231 -2.09 14.87 0.89
N PHE A 232 -1.87 13.56 0.95
CA PHE A 232 -2.61 12.64 1.82
C PHE A 232 -2.62 13.05 3.30
N ALA A 233 -1.65 13.84 3.76
CA ALA A 233 -1.58 14.34 5.12
C ALA A 233 -2.87 15.05 5.58
N PHE A 234 -3.56 15.77 4.69
CA PHE A 234 -4.79 16.49 5.01
C PHE A 234 -5.99 15.55 5.16
N ASP A 235 -6.15 14.60 4.23
CA ASP A 235 -7.22 13.59 4.28
C ASP A 235 -7.05 12.70 5.52
N TYR A 236 -5.82 12.25 5.78
CA TYR A 236 -5.48 11.47 6.96
C TYR A 236 -5.80 12.20 8.26
N HIS A 237 -5.45 13.49 8.35
CA HIS A 237 -5.74 14.29 9.54
C HIS A 237 -7.25 14.43 9.77
N THR A 238 -8.00 14.71 8.71
CA THR A 238 -9.45 14.92 8.75
C THR A 238 -10.19 13.66 9.18
N GLU A 239 -9.89 12.52 8.57
CA GLU A 239 -10.55 11.26 8.90
C GLU A 239 -10.16 10.73 10.28
N LYS A 240 -8.89 10.88 10.66
CA LYS A 240 -8.43 10.50 11.99
C LYS A 240 -9.05 11.38 13.09
N ALA A 241 -9.31 12.66 12.81
CA ALA A 241 -10.01 13.55 13.73
C ALA A 241 -11.49 13.12 13.90
N LYS A 242 -12.18 12.75 12.81
CA LYS A 242 -13.55 12.21 12.85
C LYS A 242 -13.64 10.93 13.69
N GLN A 243 -12.74 9.97 13.44
CA GLN A 243 -12.71 8.70 14.18
C GLN A 243 -12.47 8.87 15.68
N ARG A 244 -11.70 9.91 16.07
CA ARG A 244 -11.39 10.20 17.47
C ARG A 244 -12.53 10.91 18.21
N GLY A 245 -13.48 11.53 17.50
CA GLY A 245 -14.60 12.25 18.10
C GLY A 245 -14.21 13.49 18.93
N GLY A 246 -12.95 13.94 18.87
CA GLY A 246 -12.46 15.07 19.66
C GLY A 246 -10.98 15.40 19.44
N PRO A 247 -10.51 16.56 19.93
CA PRO A 247 -9.12 16.97 19.81
C PRO A 247 -8.20 16.05 20.62
N LEU A 248 -6.98 15.85 20.10
CA LEU A 248 -5.94 15.14 20.83
C LEU A 248 -5.53 15.92 22.09
N HIS A 249 -5.33 15.21 23.19
CA HIS A 249 -4.69 15.77 24.37
C HIS A 249 -3.30 16.32 24.01
N GLU A 250 -2.95 17.51 24.51
CA GLU A 250 -1.73 18.24 24.13
C GLU A 250 -0.46 17.39 24.24
N LYS A 251 -0.33 16.59 25.31
CA LYS A 251 0.81 15.68 25.54
C LYS A 251 1.04 14.64 24.43
N HIS A 252 0.02 14.29 23.66
CA HIS A 252 0.12 13.31 22.57
C HIS A 252 0.10 13.97 21.18
N ASN A 253 0.01 15.30 21.13
CA ASN A 253 -0.07 16.04 19.88
C ASN A 253 1.32 16.57 19.49
N GLY A 254 1.86 15.99 18.40
CA GLY A 254 3.19 16.33 17.87
C GLY A 254 3.40 17.82 17.55
N TRP A 255 2.32 18.56 17.27
CA TRP A 255 2.40 20.00 17.00
C TRP A 255 2.83 20.84 18.21
N PHE A 256 2.68 20.31 19.43
CA PHE A 256 3.06 20.98 20.68
C PHE A 256 4.41 20.51 21.25
N VAL A 257 5.12 19.62 20.55
CA VAL A 257 6.43 19.11 21.00
C VAL A 257 7.48 20.21 21.08
N TYR A 258 7.43 21.17 20.16
CA TYR A 258 8.40 22.26 20.09
C TYR A 258 7.75 23.61 20.39
N SER A 259 8.24 24.28 21.43
CA SER A 259 7.92 25.68 21.73
C SER A 259 9.20 26.51 21.66
N PRO A 260 9.31 27.46 20.71
CA PRO A 260 10.51 28.30 20.59
C PRO A 260 10.84 29.05 21.88
N PHE A 261 9.83 29.54 22.59
CA PHE A 261 10.01 30.26 23.85
C PHE A 261 10.61 29.34 24.94
N ALA A 262 10.04 28.14 25.10
CA ALA A 262 10.55 27.17 26.07
C ALA A 262 11.98 26.75 25.74
N GLU A 263 12.32 26.61 24.44
CA GLU A 263 13.68 26.27 24.03
C GLU A 263 14.68 27.39 24.32
N TYR A 264 14.36 28.66 24.02
CA TYR A 264 15.23 29.78 24.38
C TYR A 264 15.35 29.98 25.90
N GLN A 265 14.31 29.65 26.66
CA GLN A 265 14.38 29.61 28.12
C GLN A 265 15.30 28.49 28.61
N ARG A 266 15.20 27.28 28.03
CA ARG A 266 16.09 26.14 28.33
C ARG A 266 17.55 26.47 28.01
N LEU A 267 17.80 27.21 26.93
CA LEU A 267 19.12 27.71 26.56
C LEU A 267 19.60 28.90 27.42
N GLY A 268 18.78 29.42 28.33
CA GLY A 268 19.16 30.47 29.28
C GLY A 268 19.16 31.89 28.72
N PHE A 269 18.49 32.15 27.58
CA PHE A 269 18.35 33.50 27.03
C PHE A 269 17.24 34.32 27.70
N LEU A 270 16.24 33.65 28.27
CA LEU A 270 15.04 34.27 28.85
C LEU A 270 14.97 34.16 30.38
N SER A 271 16.06 33.73 31.02
CA SER A 271 16.09 33.58 32.48
C SER A 271 16.18 34.95 33.17
N ALA A 272 15.28 35.20 34.12
CA ALA A 272 15.15 36.45 34.88
C ALA A 272 16.31 36.71 35.87
N LYS A 273 17.31 35.82 35.94
CA LYS A 273 18.59 36.18 36.54
C LYS A 273 19.22 37.22 35.63
N LYS A 274 18.87 38.49 35.90
CA LYS A 274 19.57 39.68 35.41
C LYS A 274 21.03 39.30 35.37
N GLN A 275 21.56 39.09 34.17
CA GLN A 275 22.99 39.03 34.00
C GLN A 275 23.43 40.36 34.57
N SER A 276 24.11 40.33 35.72
CA SER A 276 24.86 41.48 36.20
C SER A 276 25.55 42.03 34.97
N GLU A 277 25.37 43.32 34.71
CA GLU A 277 26.07 44.06 33.66
C GLU A 277 27.55 44.10 34.04
N THR A 278 28.18 42.92 34.05
CA THR A 278 29.62 42.78 34.10
C THR A 278 30.10 43.24 32.73
N GLU A 279 30.92 44.27 32.70
CA GLU A 279 31.43 44.87 31.47
C GLU A 279 31.94 43.79 30.50
N GLY A 280 31.39 43.77 29.28
CA GLY A 280 31.79 42.83 28.22
C GLY A 280 30.81 41.68 27.93
N VAL A 281 29.72 41.51 28.69
CA VAL A 281 28.71 40.47 28.39
C VAL A 281 27.62 40.99 27.45
N ILE A 282 27.49 40.38 26.26
CA ILE A 282 26.42 40.69 25.30
C ILE A 282 25.08 40.24 25.88
N SER A 283 24.16 41.18 26.07
CA SER A 283 22.77 40.87 26.42
C SER A 283 21.97 40.46 25.18
N TRP A 284 20.98 39.59 25.39
CA TRP A 284 20.18 39.00 24.32
C TRP A 284 18.71 39.34 24.52
N ARG A 285 17.99 39.58 23.42
CA ARG A 285 16.55 39.85 23.43
C ARG A 285 15.82 38.97 22.42
N LEU A 286 14.55 38.71 22.72
CA LEU A 286 13.63 38.04 21.82
C LEU A 286 13.13 39.05 20.77
N LEU A 287 13.35 38.74 19.49
CA LEU A 287 12.83 39.47 18.34
C LEU A 287 11.65 38.69 17.74
N LYS A 288 10.55 39.40 17.48
CA LYS A 288 9.38 38.85 16.77
C LYS A 288 9.50 39.14 15.29
N ASN A 289 9.56 38.10 14.46
CA ASN A 289 9.51 38.21 13.00
C ASN A 289 8.06 38.39 12.53
N SER A 290 7.43 39.49 12.93
CA SER A 290 6.03 39.79 12.66
C SER A 290 5.75 39.80 11.16
N LYS A 291 4.76 39.01 10.72
CA LYS A 291 4.40 38.83 9.30
C LYS A 291 5.59 38.41 8.42
N PHE A 292 6.61 37.79 9.00
CA PHE A 292 7.83 37.35 8.34
C PHE A 292 8.59 38.46 7.57
N ARG A 293 8.52 39.70 8.07
CA ARG A 293 9.10 40.88 7.41
C ARG A 293 10.63 40.95 7.46
N PHE A 294 11.26 40.45 8.52
CA PHE A 294 12.73 40.42 8.60
C PHE A 294 13.30 39.37 7.66
N SER A 295 12.72 38.17 7.67
CA SER A 295 13.01 37.14 6.68
C SER A 295 11.79 36.24 6.47
N PRO A 296 11.37 36.01 5.22
CA PRO A 296 10.26 35.11 4.90
C PRO A 296 10.55 33.64 5.24
N THR A 297 11.82 33.27 5.41
CA THR A 297 12.26 31.88 5.63
C THR A 297 12.67 31.57 7.07
N TYR A 298 12.60 32.56 7.97
CA TYR A 298 12.95 32.40 9.38
C TYR A 298 11.72 32.22 10.27
N PRO A 299 11.90 31.61 11.47
CA PRO A 299 10.81 31.42 12.41
C PRO A 299 10.21 32.75 12.90
N GLN A 300 9.04 32.67 13.53
CA GLN A 300 8.34 33.82 14.09
C GLN A 300 9.07 34.45 15.29
N LEU A 301 9.90 33.68 15.99
CA LEU A 301 10.64 34.09 17.19
C LEU A 301 12.12 33.77 17.03
N MET A 302 12.96 34.77 17.26
CA MET A 302 14.41 34.69 17.12
C MET A 302 15.09 35.41 18.26
N VAL A 303 16.32 35.03 18.60
CA VAL A 303 17.12 35.73 19.61
C VAL A 303 18.24 36.50 18.91
N VAL A 304 18.35 37.78 19.25
CA VAL A 304 19.33 38.74 18.70
C VAL A 304 20.01 39.52 19.84
N PRO A 305 21.18 40.12 19.61
CA PRO A 305 21.81 40.99 20.60
C PRO A 305 20.90 42.17 20.94
N SER A 306 20.76 42.51 22.22
CA SER A 306 19.88 43.61 22.64
C SER A 306 20.38 44.98 22.22
N LEU A 307 21.71 45.11 22.02
CA LEU A 307 22.35 46.36 21.60
C LEU A 307 21.96 46.78 20.18
N MET A 308 21.55 45.85 19.31
CA MET A 308 21.18 46.19 17.94
C MET A 308 19.77 46.79 17.87
N SER A 309 19.67 47.95 17.23
CA SER A 309 18.40 48.59 16.91
C SER A 309 17.64 47.80 15.83
N GLU A 310 16.33 48.06 15.69
CA GLU A 310 15.53 47.42 14.65
C GLU A 310 15.99 47.79 13.24
N GLU A 311 16.40 49.05 13.04
CA GLU A 311 16.92 49.56 11.77
C GLU A 311 18.22 48.85 11.40
N GLN A 312 19.13 48.66 12.36
CA GLN A 312 20.37 47.92 12.15
C GLN A 312 20.11 46.47 11.77
N LEU A 313 19.13 45.82 12.40
CA LEU A 313 18.71 44.46 12.04
C LEU A 313 18.13 44.39 10.63
N VAL A 314 17.33 45.38 10.22
CA VAL A 314 16.80 45.48 8.85
C VAL A 314 17.93 45.68 7.84
N GLN A 315 18.90 46.54 8.11
CA GLN A 315 20.06 46.73 7.23
C GLN A 315 20.92 45.47 7.15
N SER A 316 21.16 44.81 8.30
CA SER A 316 21.87 43.54 8.36
C SER A 316 21.18 42.44 7.54
N ALA A 317 19.85 42.35 7.65
CA ALA A 317 19.05 41.44 6.85
C ALA A 317 19.19 41.76 5.36
N ARG A 318 19.05 43.03 4.93
CA ARG A 318 19.20 43.43 3.51
C ARG A 318 20.56 43.07 2.92
N PHE A 319 21.62 43.14 3.71
CA PHE A 319 22.97 42.76 3.29
C PHE A 319 23.13 41.24 3.10
N ARG A 320 22.31 40.42 3.77
CA ARG A 320 22.39 38.95 3.72
C ARG A 320 21.49 38.36 2.64
N SER A 321 22.01 37.31 1.99
CA SER A 321 21.22 36.54 1.01
C SER A 321 19.91 36.05 1.63
N ARG A 322 18.79 36.26 0.93
CA ARG A 322 17.43 35.92 1.36
C ARG A 322 17.04 36.52 2.72
N ALA A 323 17.66 37.65 3.08
CA ALA A 323 17.44 38.35 4.33
C ALA A 323 17.72 37.51 5.60
N ARG A 324 18.60 36.51 5.51
CA ARG A 324 18.93 35.61 6.62
C ARG A 324 19.95 36.26 7.55
N LEU A 325 19.45 37.07 8.48
CA LEU A 325 20.25 37.74 9.49
C LEU A 325 20.90 36.73 10.45
N PRO A 326 22.09 37.00 11.02
CA PRO A 326 22.68 36.14 12.04
C PRO A 326 21.78 36.02 13.28
N VAL A 327 21.26 34.83 13.53
CA VAL A 327 20.40 34.55 14.70
C VAL A 327 20.98 33.44 15.54
N VAL A 328 20.75 33.54 16.84
CA VAL A 328 21.20 32.56 17.82
C VAL A 328 20.47 31.23 17.64
N VAL A 329 21.23 30.14 17.68
CA VAL A 329 20.68 28.77 17.67
C VAL A 329 21.04 27.96 18.91
N TRP A 330 22.14 28.28 19.59
CA TRP A 330 22.57 27.51 20.75
C TRP A 330 23.46 28.34 21.68
N ARG A 331 23.44 28.00 22.96
CA ARG A 331 24.32 28.58 23.99
C ARG A 331 25.00 27.48 24.78
N HIS A 332 26.30 27.64 25.00
CA HIS A 332 27.06 26.77 25.87
C HIS A 332 26.64 26.98 27.34
N PRO A 333 26.25 25.92 28.07
CA PRO A 333 25.68 26.07 29.42
C PRO A 333 26.65 26.66 30.44
N VAL A 334 27.95 26.33 30.36
CA VAL A 334 28.97 26.82 31.28
C VAL A 334 29.67 28.09 30.79
N SER A 335 30.31 28.05 29.61
CA SER A 335 31.09 29.17 29.07
C SER A 335 30.27 30.33 28.49
N SER A 336 28.94 30.20 28.39
CA SER A 336 28.04 31.21 27.81
C SER A 336 28.36 31.64 26.37
N ARG A 337 29.21 30.89 25.65
CA ARG A 337 29.46 31.11 24.22
C ARG A 337 28.22 30.77 23.41
N VAL A 338 28.00 31.49 22.33
CA VAL A 338 26.79 31.38 21.52
C VAL A 338 27.14 30.98 20.09
N LEU A 339 26.35 30.05 19.55
CA LEU A 339 26.37 29.70 18.13
C LEU A 339 25.27 30.46 17.41
N VAL A 340 25.63 31.10 16.29
CA VAL A 340 24.70 31.80 15.40
C VAL A 340 24.68 31.14 14.03
N VAL A 341 23.51 31.07 13.39
CA VAL A 341 23.38 30.63 11.99
C VAL A 341 23.50 31.84 11.08
N LEU A 342 24.33 31.73 10.04
CA LEU A 342 24.67 32.79 9.09
C LEU A 342 23.88 32.72 7.79
#